data_AF-A0A9E4L5A4-F1
#
_entry.id   AF-A0A9E4L5A4-F1
#
_cell.length_a   1.000
_cell.length_b   1.000
_cell.length_c   1.000
_cell.angle_alpha   90.00
_cell.angle_beta   90.00
_cell.angle_gamma   90.00
#
_symmetry.space_group_name_H-M   'P 1'
#
loop_
_entity.id
_entity.type
_entity.pdbx_description
1 polymer ?
#
loop_
_entity_poly.entity_id
_entity_poly.type
_entity_poly.pdbx_seq_one_letter_code
_entity_poly.pdbx_strand_id
1 'polypeptide(L)'
;MKRFVLICVLVLSAILLNWAVLALFGQHSADRAEHSLVGILLLMGYVALRAKSRAVGIFFTALIPCYLGTVFPDWDIRLLGIGGHRNPLFHSSLSFFVLALLLGRRAGFLATLVAGYGVGLASHLWWDVVYYGDVRWLPGGTLDRLWLGVHGLLCLTTPGGLKATFD
;
A
#
# COMPACT_ATOMS: atom_id res chain seq x y z
N MET A 1 24.07 -17.91 -7.14
CA MET A 1 23.02 -18.95 -7.30
C MET A 1 21.98 -18.94 -6.18
N LYS A 2 22.32 -19.18 -4.90
CA LYS A 2 21.34 -19.27 -3.79
C LYS A 2 20.43 -18.03 -3.60
N ARG A 3 20.99 -16.82 -3.68
CA ARG A 3 20.21 -15.56 -3.56
C ARG A 3 19.23 -15.35 -4.70
N PHE A 4 19.64 -15.70 -5.93
CA PHE A 4 18.80 -15.59 -7.11
C PHE A 4 17.59 -16.52 -7.02
N VAL A 5 17.82 -17.79 -6.66
CA VAL A 5 16.73 -18.77 -6.44
C VAL A 5 15.76 -18.28 -5.37
N LEU A 6 16.26 -17.72 -4.25
CA LEU A 6 15.41 -17.16 -3.22
C LEU A 6 14.53 -16.01 -3.73
N ILE A 7 15.11 -15.06 -4.48
CA ILE A 7 14.35 -13.95 -5.08
C ILE A 7 13.26 -14.49 -6.01
N CYS A 8 13.57 -15.46 -6.86
CA CYS A 8 12.59 -16.08 -7.75
C CYS A 8 11.43 -16.73 -6.96
N VAL A 9 11.74 -17.46 -5.88
CA VAL A 9 10.72 -18.07 -5.02
C VAL A 9 9.83 -17.02 -4.36
N LEU A 10 10.41 -15.92 -3.87
CA LEU A 10 9.67 -14.83 -3.24
C LEU A 10 8.74 -14.13 -4.23
N VAL A 11 9.24 -13.81 -5.43
CA VAL A 11 8.43 -13.20 -6.49
C VAL A 11 7.32 -14.13 -6.94
N LEU A 12 7.61 -15.42 -7.16
CA LEU A 12 6.59 -16.41 -7.53
C LEU A 12 5.52 -16.54 -6.43
N SER A 13 5.93 -16.56 -5.17
CA SER A 13 5.01 -16.60 -4.03
C SER A 13 4.12 -15.36 -3.98
N ALA A 14 4.68 -14.17 -4.24
CA ALA A 14 3.92 -12.92 -4.31
C ALA A 14 2.90 -12.94 -5.46
N ILE A 15 3.29 -13.46 -6.64
CA ILE A 15 2.39 -13.63 -7.79
C ILE A 15 1.24 -14.56 -7.42
N LEU A 16 1.53 -15.77 -6.95
CA LEU A 16 0.50 -16.76 -6.59
C LEU A 16 -0.45 -16.23 -5.51
N LEU A 17 0.09 -15.56 -4.49
CA LEU A 17 -0.70 -14.92 -3.45
C LEU A 17 -1.61 -13.82 -4.02
N ASN A 18 -1.09 -13.00 -4.93
CA ASN A 18 -1.87 -11.95 -5.58
C ASN A 18 -3.04 -12.52 -6.35
N TRP A 19 -2.80 -13.57 -7.16
CA TRP A 19 -3.86 -14.28 -7.89
C TRP A 19 -4.93 -14.84 -6.96
N ALA A 20 -4.54 -15.43 -5.82
CA ALA A 20 -5.49 -15.94 -4.83
C ALA A 20 -6.34 -14.82 -4.21
N VAL A 21 -5.73 -13.67 -3.87
CA VAL A 21 -6.44 -12.52 -3.33
C VAL A 21 -7.41 -11.93 -4.36
N LEU A 22 -6.97 -11.72 -5.60
CA LEU A 22 -7.82 -11.21 -6.68
C LEU A 22 -9.02 -12.12 -6.93
N ALA A 23 -8.80 -13.43 -6.98
CA ALA A 23 -9.87 -14.42 -7.15
C ALA A 23 -10.87 -14.38 -5.98
N LEU A 24 -10.39 -14.28 -4.73
CA LEU A 24 -11.24 -14.17 -3.54
C LEU A 24 -12.15 -12.93 -3.58
N PHE A 25 -11.67 -11.81 -4.13
CA PHE A 25 -12.42 -10.56 -4.24
C PHE A 25 -13.14 -10.36 -5.59
N GLY A 26 -13.13 -11.37 -6.48
CA GLY A 26 -13.73 -11.26 -7.81
C GLY A 26 -13.16 -10.12 -8.66
N GLN A 27 -11.88 -9.81 -8.48
CA GLN A 27 -11.20 -8.72 -9.19
C GLN A 27 -10.54 -9.26 -10.45
N HIS A 28 -10.94 -8.71 -11.60
CA HIS A 28 -10.48 -9.16 -12.92
C HIS A 28 -9.67 -8.09 -13.67
N SER A 29 -9.44 -6.92 -13.06
CA SER A 29 -8.67 -5.85 -13.70
C SER A 29 -7.17 -6.12 -13.62
N ALA A 30 -6.49 -6.07 -14.78
CA ALA A 30 -5.04 -6.16 -14.87
C ALA A 30 -4.36 -5.02 -14.08
N ASP A 31 -4.88 -3.81 -14.17
CA ASP A 31 -4.40 -2.65 -13.43
C ASP A 31 -4.47 -2.90 -11.91
N ARG A 32 -5.58 -3.47 -11.43
CA ARG A 32 -5.72 -3.83 -10.01
C ARG A 32 -4.76 -4.93 -9.58
N ALA A 33 -4.48 -5.88 -10.47
CA ALA A 33 -3.50 -6.93 -10.23
C ALA A 33 -2.07 -6.36 -10.12
N GLU A 34 -1.72 -5.38 -10.93
CA GLU A 34 -0.41 -4.70 -10.88
C GLU A 34 -0.24 -3.93 -9.57
N HIS A 35 -1.21 -3.07 -9.22
CA HIS A 35 -1.18 -2.29 -7.98
C HIS A 35 -1.03 -3.18 -6.72
N SER A 36 -1.79 -4.27 -6.68
CA SER A 36 -1.74 -5.22 -5.55
C SER A 36 -0.47 -6.07 -5.52
N LEU A 37 0.09 -6.45 -6.68
CA LEU A 37 1.38 -7.14 -6.74
C LEU A 37 2.52 -6.24 -6.21
N VAL A 38 2.54 -4.97 -6.64
CA VAL A 38 3.51 -3.98 -6.14
C VAL A 38 3.35 -3.79 -4.63
N GLY A 39 2.10 -3.73 -4.13
CA GLY A 39 1.80 -3.66 -2.70
C GLY A 39 2.32 -4.87 -1.91
N ILE A 40 2.15 -6.09 -2.44
CA ILE A 40 2.68 -7.31 -1.81
C ILE A 40 4.22 -7.27 -1.76
N LEU A 41 4.88 -6.95 -2.86
CA LEU A 41 6.34 -6.86 -2.92
C LEU A 41 6.88 -5.79 -1.97
N LEU A 42 6.22 -4.63 -1.92
CA LEU A 42 6.57 -3.55 -1.01
C LEU A 42 6.37 -3.97 0.46
N LEU A 43 5.30 -4.71 0.77
CA LEU A 43 5.04 -5.25 2.10
C LEU A 43 6.09 -6.27 2.52
N MET A 44 6.52 -7.16 1.61
CA MET A 44 7.61 -8.09 1.86
C MET A 44 8.89 -7.34 2.23
N GLY A 45 9.25 -6.32 1.45
CA GLY A 45 10.40 -5.46 1.74
C GLY A 45 10.26 -4.71 3.08
N TYR A 46 9.09 -4.11 3.32
CA TYR A 46 8.80 -3.36 4.54
C TYR A 46 8.93 -4.23 5.80
N VAL A 47 8.37 -5.45 5.77
CA VAL A 47 8.47 -6.42 6.87
C VAL A 47 9.90 -6.92 7.01
N ALA A 48 10.59 -7.27 5.91
CA ALA A 48 11.96 -7.77 5.96
C ALA A 48 12.95 -6.75 6.56
N LEU A 49 12.72 -5.46 6.36
CA LEU A 49 13.57 -4.39 6.90
C LEU A 49 13.30 -4.07 8.37
N ARG A 50 12.13 -4.45 8.91
CA ARG A 50 11.69 -4.01 10.25
C ARG A 50 11.49 -5.15 11.23
N ALA A 51 11.00 -6.30 10.79
CA ALA A 51 10.72 -7.46 11.63
C ALA A 51 12.00 -8.22 11.98
N LYS A 52 12.34 -8.26 13.27
CA LYS A 52 13.42 -9.12 13.78
C LYS A 52 12.92 -10.53 14.09
N SER A 53 11.70 -10.63 14.61
CA SER A 53 11.02 -11.86 14.94
C SER A 53 9.63 -11.88 14.27
N ARG A 54 9.01 -13.06 14.15
CA ARG A 54 7.60 -13.21 13.71
C ARG A 54 7.24 -12.56 12.36
N ALA A 55 8.22 -12.34 11.47
CA ALA A 55 8.04 -11.68 10.17
C ALA A 55 6.87 -12.26 9.35
N VAL A 56 6.74 -13.59 9.33
CA VAL A 56 5.66 -14.29 8.61
C VAL A 56 4.28 -13.91 9.17
N GLY A 57 4.11 -13.92 10.50
CA GLY A 57 2.84 -13.55 11.13
C GLY A 57 2.47 -12.08 10.91
N ILE A 58 3.47 -11.20 10.96
CA ILE A 58 3.29 -9.77 10.68
C ILE A 58 2.90 -9.55 9.22
N PHE A 59 3.56 -10.22 8.28
CA PHE A 59 3.24 -10.16 6.86
C PHE A 59 1.79 -10.55 6.59
N PHE A 60 1.35 -11.73 7.07
CA PHE A 60 -0.03 -12.18 6.86
C PHE A 60 -1.06 -11.28 7.56
N THR A 61 -0.73 -10.74 8.72
CA THR A 61 -1.60 -9.77 9.42
C THR A 61 -1.76 -8.48 8.62
N ALA A 62 -0.67 -7.98 8.04
CA ALA A 62 -0.65 -6.75 7.27
C ALA A 62 -1.17 -6.91 5.83
N LEU A 63 -1.30 -8.14 5.32
CA LEU A 63 -1.63 -8.41 3.93
C LEU A 63 -3.03 -7.91 3.53
N ILE A 64 -4.06 -8.23 4.32
CA ILE A 64 -5.43 -7.79 4.06
C ILE A 64 -5.54 -6.25 4.05
N PRO A 65 -5.07 -5.52 5.09
CA PRO A 65 -5.13 -4.07 5.04
C PRO A 65 -4.23 -3.47 3.96
N CYS A 66 -3.12 -4.09 3.59
CA CYS A 66 -2.34 -3.70 2.41
C CYS A 66 -3.19 -3.76 1.15
N TYR A 67 -3.92 -4.85 0.91
CA TYR A 67 -4.83 -4.92 -0.21
C TYR A 67 -5.90 -3.81 -0.18
N LEU A 68 -6.48 -3.53 1.00
CA LEU A 68 -7.41 -2.40 1.15
C LEU A 68 -6.77 -1.06 0.78
N GLY A 69 -5.53 -0.81 1.21
CA GLY A 69 -4.77 0.38 0.84
C GLY A 69 -4.56 0.51 -0.67
N THR A 70 -4.35 -0.60 -1.38
CA THR A 70 -4.19 -0.59 -2.84
C THR A 70 -5.47 -0.24 -3.60
N VAL A 71 -6.63 -0.40 -2.96
CA VAL A 71 -7.96 -0.20 -3.57
C VAL A 71 -8.60 1.12 -3.12
N PHE A 72 -8.22 1.63 -1.96
CA PHE A 72 -8.82 2.80 -1.35
C PHE A 72 -8.81 4.05 -2.24
N PRO A 73 -7.73 4.40 -2.97
CA PRO A 73 -7.73 5.61 -3.80
C PRO A 73 -8.87 5.63 -4.83
N ASP A 74 -9.22 4.47 -5.40
CA ASP A 74 -10.30 4.33 -6.38
C ASP A 74 -11.72 4.41 -5.78
N TRP A 75 -11.85 4.49 -4.46
CA TRP A 75 -13.17 4.70 -3.84
C TRP A 75 -13.77 6.06 -4.20
N ASP A 76 -12.94 7.01 -4.63
CA ASP A 76 -13.41 8.28 -5.18
C ASP A 76 -14.29 8.09 -6.42
N ILE A 77 -14.04 7.09 -7.27
CA ILE A 77 -14.90 6.79 -8.43
C ILE A 77 -16.31 6.45 -7.97
N ARG A 78 -16.43 5.66 -6.90
CA ARG A 78 -17.73 5.26 -6.36
C ARG A 78 -18.46 6.44 -5.71
N LEU A 79 -17.73 7.34 -5.07
CA LEU A 79 -18.31 8.42 -4.25
C LEU A 79 -18.55 9.71 -5.05
N LEU A 80 -17.66 10.01 -5.99
CA LEU A 80 -17.61 11.28 -6.73
C LEU A 80 -17.75 11.07 -8.26
N GLY A 81 -17.81 9.82 -8.71
CA GLY A 81 -17.84 9.46 -10.13
C GLY A 81 -16.46 9.52 -10.78
N ILE A 82 -16.36 9.03 -12.01
CA ILE A 82 -15.11 9.03 -12.78
C ILE A 82 -14.57 10.44 -13.03
N GLY A 83 -15.42 11.47 -12.97
CA GLY A 83 -15.05 12.89 -13.04
C GLY A 83 -14.41 13.47 -11.78
N GLY A 84 -14.51 12.77 -10.64
CA GLY A 84 -13.83 13.10 -9.38
C GLY A 84 -12.65 12.19 -9.02
N HIS A 85 -12.41 11.13 -9.78
CA HIS A 85 -11.25 10.24 -9.65
C HIS A 85 -9.89 10.99 -9.66
N ARG A 86 -8.91 10.48 -8.91
CA ARG A 86 -7.56 11.04 -8.76
C ARG A 86 -7.51 12.40 -8.12
N ASN A 87 -8.40 12.65 -7.16
CA ASN A 87 -8.38 13.89 -6.41
C ASN A 87 -7.39 13.83 -5.24
N PRO A 88 -6.93 14.99 -4.72
CA PRO A 88 -5.95 15.06 -3.64
C PRO A 88 -6.41 14.44 -2.31
N LEU A 89 -7.72 14.28 -2.09
CA LEU A 89 -8.24 13.69 -0.85
C LEU A 89 -7.98 12.18 -0.81
N PHE A 90 -8.26 11.48 -1.90
CA PHE A 90 -8.11 10.02 -1.99
C PHE A 90 -6.70 9.61 -2.43
N HIS A 91 -6.05 10.42 -3.26
CA HIS A 91 -4.69 10.19 -3.74
C HIS A 91 -3.66 10.91 -2.88
N SER A 92 -3.76 10.72 -1.57
CA SER A 92 -2.81 11.25 -0.58
C SER A 92 -2.68 10.33 0.63
N SER A 93 -1.73 10.64 1.50
CA SER A 93 -1.52 9.94 2.76
C SER A 93 -2.51 10.33 3.87
N LEU A 94 -3.53 11.14 3.57
CA LEU A 94 -4.46 11.65 4.58
C LEU A 94 -5.19 10.52 5.30
N SER A 95 -5.75 9.55 4.55
CA SER A 95 -6.48 8.43 5.15
C SER A 95 -5.59 7.59 6.07
N PHE A 96 -4.32 7.38 5.68
CA PHE A 96 -3.33 6.72 6.51
C PHE A 96 -3.07 7.48 7.82
N PHE A 97 -2.87 8.80 7.76
CA PHE A 97 -2.65 9.60 8.96
C PHE A 97 -3.88 9.71 9.85
N VAL A 98 -5.09 9.74 9.28
CA VAL A 98 -6.34 9.67 10.05
C VAL A 98 -6.42 8.35 10.80
N LEU A 99 -6.16 7.21 10.14
CA LEU A 99 -6.14 5.90 10.81
C LEU A 99 -5.07 5.82 11.90
N ALA A 100 -3.88 6.35 11.63
CA ALA A 100 -2.80 6.42 12.60
C ALA A 100 -3.17 7.27 13.82
N LEU A 101 -3.80 8.44 13.61
CA LEU A 101 -4.25 9.33 14.67
C LEU A 101 -5.33 8.67 15.53
N LEU A 102 -6.32 8.02 14.90
CA LEU A 102 -7.39 7.29 15.59
C LEU A 102 -6.85 6.11 16.41
N LEU A 103 -5.78 5.47 15.94
CA LEU A 103 -5.11 4.41 16.67
C LEU A 103 -4.30 4.94 17.87
N GLY A 104 -3.79 6.17 17.78
CA GLY A 104 -3.01 6.84 18.82
C GLY A 104 -1.69 6.11 19.11
N ARG A 105 -1.41 5.85 20.40
CA ARG A 105 -0.17 5.18 20.85
C ARG A 105 -0.32 3.67 21.03
N ARG A 106 -1.40 3.06 20.52
CA ARG A 106 -1.64 1.62 20.66
C ARG A 106 -0.66 0.84 19.80
N ALA A 107 0.13 -0.03 20.42
CA ALA A 107 1.07 -0.93 19.73
C ALA A 107 0.39 -2.28 19.42
N GLY A 108 1.11 -3.17 18.73
CA GLY A 108 0.66 -4.55 18.50
C GLY A 108 -0.12 -4.74 17.20
N PHE A 109 -1.10 -5.64 17.23
CA PHE A 109 -1.88 -6.07 16.08
C PHE A 109 -2.47 -4.91 15.26
N LEU A 110 -3.12 -3.95 15.92
CA LEU A 110 -3.72 -2.81 15.24
C LEU A 110 -2.69 -1.91 14.54
N ALA A 111 -1.49 -1.77 15.11
CA ALA A 111 -0.40 -1.02 14.49
C ALA A 111 0.08 -1.73 13.22
N THR A 112 0.14 -3.06 13.24
CA THR A 112 0.43 -3.87 12.04
C THR A 112 -0.63 -3.69 10.96
N LEU A 113 -1.92 -3.59 11.34
CA LEU A 113 -2.98 -3.35 10.36
C LEU A 113 -2.83 -1.98 9.68
N VAL A 114 -2.61 -0.91 10.45
CA VAL A 114 -2.44 0.45 9.91
C VAL A 114 -1.18 0.54 9.05
N ALA A 115 -0.08 -0.11 9.47
CA ALA A 115 1.14 -0.18 8.67
C ALA A 115 0.91 -0.92 7.34
N GLY A 116 0.19 -2.04 7.36
CA GLY A 116 -0.21 -2.76 6.15
C GLY A 116 -0.99 -1.86 5.20
N TYR A 117 -2.01 -1.16 5.70
CA TYR A 117 -2.78 -0.19 4.92
C TYR A 117 -1.91 0.91 4.31
N GLY A 118 -1.01 1.49 5.09
CA GLY A 118 -0.06 2.50 4.60
C GLY A 118 0.81 1.97 3.47
N VAL A 119 1.34 0.75 3.59
CA VAL A 119 2.13 0.12 2.52
C VAL A 119 1.32 -0.06 1.24
N GLY A 120 0.08 -0.54 1.33
CA GLY A 120 -0.78 -0.70 0.17
C GLY A 120 -1.17 0.61 -0.50
N LEU A 121 -1.44 1.64 0.30
CA LEU A 121 -1.72 2.98 -0.18
C LEU A 121 -0.47 3.57 -0.88
N ALA A 122 0.71 3.39 -0.28
CA ALA A 122 1.97 3.82 -0.88
C ALA A 122 2.22 3.17 -2.25
N SER A 123 1.99 1.86 -2.37
CA SER A 123 2.15 1.19 -3.66
C SER A 123 1.21 1.72 -4.72
N HIS A 124 -0.03 2.08 -4.36
CA HIS A 124 -0.95 2.64 -5.33
C HIS A 124 -0.48 4.00 -5.84
N LEU A 125 -0.18 4.92 -4.93
CA LEU A 125 0.29 6.26 -5.27
C LEU A 125 1.57 6.23 -6.11
N TRP A 126 2.51 5.33 -5.80
CA TRP A 126 3.74 5.21 -6.57
C TRP A 126 3.56 4.54 -7.93
N TRP A 127 2.61 3.62 -8.07
CA TRP A 127 2.28 3.06 -9.39
C TRP A 127 1.68 4.15 -10.29
N ASP A 128 0.84 5.03 -9.74
CA ASP A 128 0.30 6.17 -10.46
C ASP A 128 1.37 7.15 -10.95
N VAL A 129 2.48 7.32 -10.23
CA VAL A 129 3.62 8.15 -10.70
C VAL A 129 4.18 7.64 -12.02
N VAL A 130 4.19 6.32 -12.22
CA VAL A 130 4.76 5.66 -13.40
C VAL A 130 3.82 5.78 -14.59
N TYR A 131 2.54 5.47 -14.40
CA TYR A 131 1.60 5.28 -15.52
C TYR A 131 0.75 6.50 -15.85
N TYR A 132 0.34 7.27 -14.85
CA TYR A 132 -0.70 8.27 -15.03
C TYR A 132 -0.18 9.68 -14.75
N GLY A 133 0.43 9.91 -13.59
CA GLY A 133 1.04 11.17 -13.21
C GLY A 133 0.11 12.38 -13.30
N ASP A 134 -1.19 12.16 -13.09
CA ASP A 134 -2.25 13.17 -13.19
C ASP A 134 -3.14 13.09 -11.95
N VAL A 135 -3.05 14.11 -11.10
CA VAL A 135 -3.88 14.31 -9.92
C VAL A 135 -4.74 15.53 -10.19
N ARG A 136 -6.05 15.32 -10.18
CA ARG A 136 -7.01 16.38 -10.47
C ARG A 136 -6.85 17.55 -9.52
N TRP A 137 -7.08 18.73 -10.06
CA TRP A 137 -7.02 20.02 -9.36
C TRP A 137 -5.61 20.43 -8.93
N LEU A 138 -4.58 19.68 -9.32
CA LEU A 138 -3.20 20.14 -9.32
C LEU A 138 -2.83 20.70 -10.70
N PRO A 139 -1.72 21.46 -10.81
CA PRO A 139 -1.31 22.06 -12.08
C PRO A 139 -0.81 21.07 -13.14
N GLY A 140 -0.67 19.77 -12.83
CA GLY A 140 -0.26 18.74 -13.77
C GLY A 140 1.24 18.42 -13.75
N GLY A 141 1.59 17.31 -14.42
CA GLY A 141 2.96 16.97 -14.79
C GLY A 141 3.84 16.63 -13.59
N THR A 142 4.93 17.38 -13.40
CA THR A 142 5.92 17.11 -12.33
C THR A 142 5.32 17.29 -10.93
N LEU A 143 4.40 18.25 -10.76
CA LEU A 143 3.81 18.53 -9.44
C LEU A 143 2.93 17.39 -8.95
N ASP A 144 2.21 16.74 -9.86
CA ASP A 144 1.33 15.60 -9.57
C ASP A 144 2.17 14.37 -9.19
N ARG A 145 3.24 14.12 -9.94
CA ARG A 145 4.20 13.06 -9.63
C ARG A 145 4.89 13.29 -8.29
N LEU A 146 5.25 14.54 -7.99
CA LEU A 146 5.83 14.92 -6.71
C LEU A 146 4.82 14.72 -5.57
N TRP A 147 3.57 15.13 -5.77
CA TRP A 147 2.47 14.93 -4.83
C TRP A 147 2.31 13.44 -4.48
N LEU A 148 2.11 12.60 -5.50
CA LEU A 148 1.95 11.16 -5.34
C LEU A 148 3.20 10.52 -4.69
N GLY A 149 4.39 10.90 -5.14
CA GLY A 149 5.66 10.40 -4.63
C GLY A 149 5.85 10.71 -3.14
N VAL A 150 5.64 11.96 -2.74
CA VAL A 150 5.75 12.43 -1.35
C VAL A 150 4.68 11.76 -0.48
N HIS A 151 3.43 11.72 -0.92
CA HIS A 151 2.37 11.07 -0.14
C HIS A 151 2.59 9.56 0.00
N GLY A 152 3.07 8.88 -1.05
CA GLY A 152 3.47 7.48 -0.95
C GLY A 152 4.61 7.26 0.06
N LEU A 153 5.61 8.13 0.07
CA LEU A 153 6.69 8.08 1.07
C LEU A 153 6.15 8.29 2.50
N LEU A 154 5.24 9.25 2.68
CA LEU A 154 4.60 9.52 3.97
C LEU A 154 3.83 8.31 4.50
N CYS A 155 3.17 7.55 3.62
CA CYS A 155 2.45 6.32 4.00
C CYS A 155 3.37 5.19 4.52
N LEU A 156 4.67 5.23 4.22
CA LEU A 156 5.67 4.28 4.73
C LEU A 156 6.36 4.74 6.02
N THR A 157 6.11 5.98 6.44
CA THR A 157 6.59 6.46 7.73
C THR A 157 5.89 5.71 8.84
N THR A 158 6.58 5.57 9.96
CA THR A 158 5.94 5.10 11.18
C THR A 158 5.39 6.33 11.89
N PRO A 159 4.06 6.51 12.01
CA PRO A 159 3.53 7.68 12.70
C PRO A 159 4.06 7.68 14.14
N GLY A 160 4.59 8.83 14.58
CA GLY A 160 5.30 8.97 15.84
C GLY A 160 4.49 8.42 17.01
N GLY A 161 4.91 7.28 17.56
CA GLY A 161 4.21 6.59 18.66
C GLY A 161 3.77 5.17 18.35
N LEU A 162 3.62 4.81 17.08
CA LEU A 162 3.35 3.44 16.65
C LEU A 162 4.65 2.65 16.58
N LYS A 163 5.11 2.08 17.70
CA LYS A 163 6.00 0.92 17.59
C LYS A 163 5.14 -0.23 17.06
N ALA A 164 5.07 -0.39 15.74
CA ALA A 164 4.68 -1.68 15.18
C ALA A 164 5.55 -2.73 15.89
N THR A 165 4.91 -3.69 16.54
CA THR A 165 5.59 -4.73 17.32
C THR A 165 6.32 -5.63 16.34
N PHE A 166 7.50 -5.18 15.95
CA PHE A 166 8.50 -5.94 15.23
C PHE A 166 9.51 -6.61 16.18
N ASP A 167 9.33 -6.39 17.49
CA ASP A 167 10.02 -7.05 18.59
C ASP A 167 9.10 -8.07 19.24
#